data_AF-A0A5M8FNP5-F1
#
_entry.id   AF-A0A5M8FNP5-F1
#
_cell.length_a   1.000
_cell.length_b   1.000
_cell.length_c   1.000
_cell.angle_alpha   90.00
_cell.angle_beta   90.00
_cell.angle_gamma   90.00
#
_symmetry.space_group_name_H-M   'P 1'
#
loop_
_entity.id
_entity.type
_entity.pdbx_description
1 polymer ?
#
loop_
_entity_poly.entity_id
_entity_poly.type
_entity_poly.pdbx_seq_one_letter_code
_entity_poly.pdbx_strand_id
1 'polypeptide(L)'
;MVVRPENRHERQPTLGEDTPDGRWRAYAREDLLQRDKASLDLFWLRDASMTDLDSLPAPEVLVEEILDNLRSALASFEAVSASDQ
;
A
#
# COMPACT_ATOMS: atom_id res chain seq x y z
N MET A 1 -1.22 2.74 -22.32
CA MET A 1 -2.48 2.53 -23.07
C MET A 1 -2.60 3.59 -24.15
N VAL A 2 -2.64 3.21 -25.43
CA VAL A 2 -3.00 4.16 -26.51
C VAL A 2 -4.51 4.36 -26.44
N VAL A 3 -4.96 5.56 -26.05
CA VAL A 3 -6.39 5.84 -25.92
C VAL A 3 -6.99 5.97 -27.31
N ARG A 4 -7.78 4.97 -27.72
CA ARG A 4 -8.67 5.03 -28.89
C ARG A 4 -10.12 5.10 -28.37
N PRO A 5 -10.80 6.25 -28.49
CA PRO A 5 -12.16 6.42 -27.97
C PRO A 5 -13.18 5.53 -28.68
N GLU A 6 -13.02 5.35 -29.99
CA GLU A 6 -14.00 4.73 -30.87
C GLU A 6 -14.07 3.20 -30.66
N ASN A 7 -12.93 2.56 -30.40
CA ASN A 7 -12.83 1.10 -30.25
C ASN A 7 -12.59 0.69 -28.80
N ARG A 8 -13.36 1.23 -27.86
CA ARG A 8 -13.20 0.91 -26.42
C ARG A 8 -13.35 -0.58 -26.10
N HIS A 9 -14.11 -1.32 -26.91
CA HIS A 9 -14.39 -2.74 -26.74
C HIS A 9 -13.24 -3.65 -27.18
N GLU A 10 -12.30 -3.11 -27.97
CA GLU A 10 -11.11 -3.84 -28.46
C GLU A 10 -9.90 -3.65 -27.53
N ARG A 11 -10.06 -2.90 -26.43
CA ARG A 11 -8.96 -2.62 -25.50
C ARG A 11 -8.57 -3.88 -24.74
N GLN A 12 -7.31 -4.26 -24.86
CA GLN A 12 -6.74 -5.32 -24.04
C GLN A 12 -6.34 -4.78 -22.67
N PRO A 13 -6.60 -5.53 -21.57
CA PRO A 13 -6.12 -5.17 -20.24
C PRO A 13 -4.59 -5.03 -20.25
N THR A 14 -4.08 -4.01 -19.55
CA THR A 14 -2.64 -3.82 -19.38
C THR A 14 -2.12 -4.49 -18.12
N LEU A 15 -3.02 -4.90 -17.22
CA LEU A 15 -2.71 -5.69 -16.04
C LEU A 15 -2.53 -7.16 -16.44
N GLY A 16 -1.40 -7.73 -16.07
CA GLY A 16 -1.06 -9.15 -16.23
C GLY A 16 -0.10 -9.59 -15.13
N GLU A 17 0.27 -10.88 -15.12
CA GLU A 17 1.22 -11.42 -14.13
C GLU A 17 2.58 -10.70 -14.19
N ASP A 18 3.03 -10.38 -15.41
CA ASP A 18 4.30 -9.66 -15.64
C ASP A 18 4.16 -8.14 -15.51
N THR A 19 2.94 -7.61 -15.37
CA THR A 19 2.65 -6.16 -15.33
C THR A 19 1.67 -5.81 -14.21
N PRO A 20 2.07 -5.98 -12.93
CA PRO A 20 1.20 -5.71 -11.77
C PRO A 20 0.77 -4.24 -11.67
N ASP A 21 1.52 -3.32 -12.26
CA ASP A 21 1.23 -1.88 -12.27
C ASP A 21 0.30 -1.43 -13.41
N GLY A 22 -0.32 -2.39 -14.10
CA GLY A 22 -1.24 -2.13 -15.20
C GLY A 22 -2.45 -1.28 -14.78
N ARG A 23 -2.55 -0.05 -15.30
CA ARG A 23 -3.66 0.88 -15.00
C ARG A 23 -5.01 0.54 -15.63
N TRP A 24 -5.06 -0.47 -16.50
CA TRP A 24 -6.30 -0.93 -17.13
C TRP A 24 -6.51 -2.42 -16.85
N ARG A 25 -7.63 -2.73 -16.18
CA ARG A 25 -8.09 -4.07 -15.84
C ARG A 25 -9.56 -4.21 -16.20
N ALA A 26 -9.94 -5.35 -16.78
CA ALA A 26 -11.33 -5.71 -17.02
C ALA A 26 -11.84 -6.68 -15.94
N TYR A 27 -13.13 -6.62 -15.61
CA TYR A 27 -13.81 -7.53 -14.68
C TYR A 27 -15.00 -8.16 -15.39
N ALA A 28 -15.26 -9.46 -15.15
CA ALA A 28 -16.49 -10.08 -15.58
C ALA A 28 -17.66 -9.59 -14.71
N ARG A 29 -18.87 -9.59 -15.29
CA ARG A 29 -20.07 -9.13 -14.58
C ARG A 29 -20.35 -10.01 -13.36
N GLU A 30 -20.15 -11.31 -13.51
CA GLU A 30 -20.42 -12.33 -12.51
C GLU A 30 -19.54 -12.11 -11.27
N ASP A 31 -18.27 -11.76 -11.47
CA ASP A 31 -17.32 -11.44 -10.40
C ASP A 31 -17.76 -10.20 -9.61
N LEU A 32 -18.31 -9.19 -10.30
CA LEU A 32 -18.80 -7.97 -9.65
C LEU A 32 -20.04 -8.24 -8.80
N LEU A 33 -20.92 -9.15 -9.25
CA LEU A 33 -22.15 -9.50 -8.52
C LEU A 33 -21.90 -10.32 -7.26
N GLN A 34 -20.79 -11.07 -7.22
CA GLN A 34 -20.40 -11.85 -6.05
C GLN A 34 -19.80 -11.00 -4.92
N ARG A 35 -19.44 -9.74 -5.21
CA ARG A 35 -18.91 -8.82 -4.20
C ARG A 35 -20.00 -8.38 -3.23
N ASP A 36 -19.57 -7.98 -2.03
CA ASP A 36 -20.48 -7.35 -1.07
C ASP A 36 -21.19 -6.16 -1.73
N LYS A 37 -22.54 -6.22 -1.71
CA LYS A 37 -23.44 -5.21 -2.28
C LYS A 37 -23.19 -4.89 -3.75
N ALA A 38 -22.55 -5.78 -4.51
CA ALA A 38 -22.09 -5.51 -5.87
C ALA A 38 -21.29 -4.20 -5.98
N SER A 39 -20.46 -3.92 -4.98
CA SER A 39 -19.69 -2.66 -4.91
C SER A 39 -18.73 -2.53 -6.09
N LEU A 40 -18.84 -1.40 -6.78
CA LEU A 40 -17.97 -0.98 -7.88
C LEU A 40 -16.74 -0.18 -7.42
N ASP A 41 -16.57 -0.05 -6.10
CA ASP A 41 -15.36 0.50 -5.52
C ASP A 41 -14.23 -0.53 -5.63
N LEU A 42 -13.44 -0.41 -6.72
CA LEU A 42 -12.47 -1.39 -7.18
C LEU A 42 -11.07 -0.77 -7.21
N PHE A 43 -10.17 -1.33 -6.41
CA PHE A 43 -8.75 -0.98 -6.41
C PHE A 43 -7.92 -2.24 -6.66
N TRP A 44 -6.92 -2.14 -7.52
CA TRP A 44 -5.99 -3.23 -7.82
C TRP A 44 -4.53 -2.78 -7.93
N LEU A 45 -4.29 -1.47 -7.89
CA LEU A 45 -2.95 -0.91 -7.79
C LEU A 45 -2.67 -0.65 -6.32
N ARG A 46 -1.53 -1.12 -5.84
CA ARG A 46 -0.98 -0.72 -4.55
C ARG A 46 -0.22 0.59 -4.76
N ASP A 47 -0.34 1.53 -3.83
CA ASP A 47 0.42 2.78 -3.90
C ASP A 47 1.90 2.47 -3.63
N ALA A 48 2.80 3.01 -4.47
CA ALA A 48 4.25 2.85 -4.31
C ALA A 48 4.81 3.61 -3.10
N SER A 49 4.05 4.50 -2.47
CA SER A 49 4.39 5.05 -1.16
C SER A 49 4.13 4.05 -0.01
N MET A 50 3.42 2.96 -0.27
CA MET A 50 3.14 1.89 0.70
C MET A 50 4.23 0.79 0.70
N THR A 51 5.38 1.06 0.09
CA THR A 51 6.55 0.17 -0.02
C THR A 51 7.20 -0.17 1.32
N ASP A 52 6.80 0.53 2.38
CA ASP A 52 7.35 0.35 3.72
C ASP A 52 6.93 -0.99 4.36
N LEU A 53 5.79 -1.57 3.98
CA LEU A 53 5.31 -2.83 4.57
C LEU A 53 5.95 -4.08 3.96
N ASP A 54 6.23 -4.05 2.66
CA ASP A 54 6.83 -5.18 1.94
C ASP A 54 8.38 -5.15 2.02
N SER A 55 8.96 -4.03 2.46
CA SER A 55 10.42 -3.83 2.64
C SER A 55 10.84 -3.81 4.11
N LEU A 56 9.98 -4.28 5.03
CA LEU A 56 10.28 -4.29 6.45
C LEU A 56 11.54 -5.14 6.72
N PRO A 57 12.49 -4.64 7.53
CA PRO A 57 13.63 -5.43 7.96
C PRO A 57 13.16 -6.59 8.86
N ALA A 58 14.07 -7.50 9.16
CA ALA A 58 13.74 -8.66 9.99
C ALA A 58 13.13 -8.21 11.35
N PRO A 59 12.20 -8.98 11.94
CA PRO A 59 11.53 -8.62 13.19
C PRO A 59 12.50 -8.24 14.32
N GLU A 60 13.67 -8.89 14.38
CA GLU A 60 14.70 -8.64 15.36
C GLU A 60 15.28 -7.22 15.24
N VAL A 61 15.47 -6.74 14.02
CA VAL A 61 15.96 -5.38 13.72
C VAL A 61 14.91 -4.35 14.12
N LEU A 62 13.64 -4.59 13.77
CA LEU A 62 12.52 -3.71 14.16
C LEU A 62 12.40 -3.58 15.68
N VAL A 63 12.54 -4.69 16.41
CA VAL A 63 12.47 -4.67 17.88
C VAL A 63 13.62 -3.85 18.48
N GLU A 64 14.83 -3.99 17.95
CA GLU A 64 15.99 -3.21 18.40
C GLU A 64 15.79 -1.71 18.17
N GLU A 65 15.34 -1.32 16.97
CA GLU A 65 15.06 0.09 16.62
C GLU A 65 13.96 0.71 17.50
N ILE A 66 12.89 -0.06 17.80
CA ILE A 66 11.81 0.38 18.69
C ILE A 66 12.36 0.60 20.10
N LEU A 67 13.14 -0.34 20.63
CA LEU A 67 13.71 -0.22 21.97
C LEU A 67 14.65 0.98 22.10
N ASP A 68 15.45 1.25 21.07
CA ASP A 68 16.37 2.39 21.07
C ASP A 68 15.62 3.73 21.02
N ASN A 69 14.60 3.83 20.17
CA ASN A 69 13.72 5.01 20.13
C ASN A 69 13.02 5.26 21.47
N LEU A 70 12.49 4.21 22.11
CA LEU A 70 11.84 4.33 23.41
C LEU A 70 12.82 4.78 24.50
N ARG A 71 14.06 4.29 24.50
CA ARG A 71 15.11 4.73 25.42
C ARG A 71 15.47 6.19 25.22
N SER A 72 15.61 6.62 23.97
CA SER A 72 15.90 8.02 23.62
C SER A 72 14.76 8.96 24.05
N ALA A 73 13.51 8.55 23.82
CA ALA A 73 12.33 9.29 24.28
C ALA A 73 12.30 9.39 25.81
N LEU A 74 12.57 8.30 26.53
CA LEU A 74 12.61 8.29 27.98
C LEU A 74 13.71 9.23 28.53
N ALA A 75 14.92 9.15 27.99
CA ALA A 75 16.03 10.01 28.38
C ALA A 75 15.71 11.50 28.13
N SER A 76 14.96 11.81 27.06
CA SER A 76 14.50 13.17 26.79
C SER A 76 13.52 13.66 27.87
N PHE A 77 12.59 12.81 28.33
CA PHE A 77 11.66 13.15 29.41
C PHE A 77 12.36 13.31 30.77
N GLU A 78 13.34 12.47 31.06
CA GLU A 78 14.17 12.58 32.27
C GLU A 78 14.97 13.87 32.28
N ALA A 79 15.58 14.24 31.14
CA ALA A 79 16.32 15.49 31.00
C ALA A 79 15.43 16.71 31.22
N VAL A 80 14.20 16.72 30.69
CA VAL A 80 13.22 17.78 30.92
C VAL A 80 12.83 17.84 32.40
N SER A 81 12.60 16.69 33.03
CA SER A 81 12.21 16.60 34.45
C SER A 81 13.34 17.01 35.41
N ALA A 82 14.60 16.79 35.03
CA ALA A 82 15.78 17.24 35.76
C ALA A 82 16.09 18.73 35.56
N SER A 83 15.63 19.32 34.45
CA SER A 83 15.83 20.74 34.12
C SER A 83 14.81 21.67 34.80
N ASP A 84 13.78 21.12 35.46
CA ASP A 84 12.71 21.85 36.15
C ASP A 84 12.91 21.92 37.69
N GLN A 85 14.17 21.75 38.15
CA GLN A 85 14.61 21.96 39.54
C GLN A 85 15.60 23.13 39.67
#